data_AF-A0A9P0LSF5-F1
#
_entry.id   AF-A0A9P0LSF5-F1
#
_cell.length_a   1.000
_cell.length_b   1.000
_cell.length_c   1.000
_cell.angle_alpha   90.00
_cell.angle_beta   90.00
_cell.angle_gamma   90.00
#
_symmetry.space_group_name_H-M   'P 1'
#
loop_
_entity.id
_entity.type
_entity.pdbx_description
1 polymer ?
#
loop_
_entity_poly.entity_id
_entity_poly.type
_entity_poly.pdbx_seq_one_letter_code
_entity_poly.pdbx_strand_id
1 'polypeptide(L)'
;MAGNEAVDMMLTMLDGSVGNVLSETNSTMKCIICGATPKDMNTLAGINRPPNVDNYRFGLSTLHCWIRFFEYLLHIGYRLPIKSWQVRVPENKAIVEANKKRIQAEFRAKLSLIVDKPKPGYGSSNDGNTARIFFHNPQTSSDITGVDRELIEKIAIILGVLASGCAIDMEKFASLLEEARNLYIHLYKWYNMPNTVHNPACSPTPSYYFK
;
A
#
# COMPACT_ATOMS: atom_id res chain seq x y z
N MET A 1 -45.86 3.67 -20.55
CA MET A 1 -45.29 2.62 -19.69
C MET A 1 -44.00 3.17 -19.14
N ALA A 2 -44.00 3.61 -17.87
CA ALA A 2 -42.77 4.04 -17.22
C ALA A 2 -41.90 2.78 -17.04
N GLY A 3 -40.76 2.72 -17.71
CA GLY A 3 -39.79 1.65 -17.49
C GLY A 3 -39.37 1.69 -16.03
N ASN A 4 -39.51 0.57 -15.33
CA ASN A 4 -39.04 0.46 -13.96
C ASN A 4 -37.51 0.38 -14.03
N GLU A 5 -36.83 1.52 -13.89
CA GLU A 5 -35.37 1.58 -13.89
C GLU A 5 -34.87 1.00 -12.56
N ALA A 6 -34.16 -0.12 -12.62
CA ALA A 6 -33.51 -0.71 -11.47
C ALA A 6 -32.23 0.07 -11.14
N VAL A 7 -32.15 0.60 -9.92
CA VAL A 7 -30.95 1.29 -9.41
C VAL A 7 -30.15 0.31 -8.56
N ASP A 8 -28.90 0.08 -8.94
CA ASP A 8 -27.93 -0.66 -8.13
C ASP A 8 -26.98 0.32 -7.44
N MET A 9 -26.80 0.17 -6.13
CA MET A 9 -25.96 1.05 -5.30
C MET A 9 -24.82 0.24 -4.70
N MET A 10 -23.59 0.65 -5.00
CA MET A 10 -22.40 -0.01 -4.48
C MET A 10 -21.78 0.76 -3.32
N LEU A 11 -21.51 0.05 -2.22
CA LEU A 11 -20.96 0.63 -1.00
C LEU A 11 -19.42 0.68 -1.05
N THR A 12 -18.87 1.41 -2.02
CA THR A 12 -17.41 1.44 -2.30
C THR A 12 -16.71 2.68 -1.77
N MET A 13 -17.44 3.76 -1.47
CA MET A 13 -16.87 5.01 -0.93
C MET A 13 -16.74 4.97 0.59
N LEU A 14 -15.99 3.99 1.09
CA LEU A 14 -15.72 3.81 2.51
C LEU A 14 -14.23 3.96 2.82
N ASP A 15 -13.94 4.49 4.01
CA ASP A 15 -12.59 4.36 4.56
C ASP A 15 -12.36 2.92 5.06
N GLY A 16 -11.09 2.48 5.05
CA GLY A 16 -10.72 1.15 5.54
C GLY A 16 -11.12 0.91 6.99
N SER A 17 -11.16 1.95 7.84
CA SER A 17 -11.64 1.84 9.21
C SER A 17 -13.13 1.49 9.28
N VAL A 18 -13.97 2.09 8.43
CA VAL A 18 -15.40 1.79 8.35
C VAL A 18 -15.61 0.38 7.78
N GLY A 19 -14.84 -0.01 6.78
CA GLY A 19 -14.84 -1.37 6.24
C GLY A 19 -14.60 -2.43 7.31
N ASN A 20 -13.67 -2.20 8.25
CA ASN A 20 -13.41 -3.13 9.35
C ASN A 20 -14.60 -3.31 10.29
N VAL A 21 -15.33 -2.23 10.58
CA VAL A 21 -16.53 -2.29 11.44
C VAL A 21 -17.62 -3.10 10.73
N LEU A 22 -17.83 -2.85 9.44
CA LEU A 22 -18.83 -3.56 8.64
C LEU A 22 -18.48 -5.02 8.36
N SER A 23 -17.20 -5.40 8.43
CA SER A 23 -16.72 -6.77 8.26
C SER A 23 -16.43 -7.48 9.59
N GLU A 24 -16.89 -6.92 10.72
CA GLU A 24 -16.66 -7.44 12.07
C GLU A 24 -15.18 -7.79 12.35
N THR A 25 -14.29 -7.01 11.74
CA THR A 25 -12.85 -7.23 11.80
C THR A 25 -12.25 -6.31 12.85
N ASN A 26 -11.92 -6.88 14.00
CA ASN A 26 -11.48 -6.13 15.19
C ASN A 26 -10.14 -5.37 15.05
N SER A 27 -9.39 -5.55 13.96
CA SER A 27 -8.08 -4.92 13.78
C SER A 27 -7.92 -4.32 12.40
N THR A 28 -7.51 -3.04 12.35
CA THR A 28 -7.17 -2.33 11.12
C THR A 28 -5.95 -2.90 10.38
N MET A 29 -5.14 -3.72 11.07
CA MET A 29 -3.98 -4.39 10.50
C MET A 29 -4.32 -5.75 9.88
N LYS A 30 -5.51 -6.31 10.16
CA LYS A 30 -5.97 -7.57 9.59
C LYS A 30 -6.63 -7.31 8.25
N CYS A 31 -6.42 -8.19 7.28
CA CYS A 31 -7.11 -8.08 6.00
C CYS A 31 -8.60 -8.41 6.15
N ILE A 32 -9.47 -7.51 5.67
CA ILE A 32 -10.92 -7.74 5.66
C ILE A 32 -11.32 -8.84 4.66
N ILE A 33 -10.49 -9.11 3.65
CA ILE A 33 -10.78 -10.07 2.59
C ILE A 33 -10.36 -11.48 3.01
N CYS A 34 -9.09 -11.74 3.25
CA CYS A 34 -8.59 -13.09 3.59
C CYS A 34 -8.36 -13.33 5.09
N GLY A 35 -8.54 -12.31 5.92
CA GLY A 35 -8.26 -12.42 7.36
C GLY A 35 -6.78 -12.58 7.73
N ALA A 36 -5.84 -12.39 6.81
CA ALA A 36 -4.40 -12.46 7.11
C ALA A 36 -3.99 -11.37 8.11
N THR A 37 -3.13 -11.75 9.06
CA THR A 37 -2.46 -10.80 9.96
C THR A 37 -1.13 -10.34 9.35
N PRO A 38 -0.52 -9.23 9.80
CA PRO A 38 0.76 -8.78 9.24
C PRO A 38 1.86 -9.84 9.25
N LYS A 39 1.85 -10.75 10.23
CA LYS A 39 2.82 -11.88 10.29
C LYS A 39 2.59 -12.91 9.19
N ASP A 40 1.33 -13.09 8.77
CA ASP A 40 0.96 -14.06 7.75
C ASP A 40 1.14 -13.49 6.34
N MET A 41 0.99 -12.17 6.16
CA MET A 41 0.95 -11.51 4.84
C MET A 41 2.22 -11.71 3.98
N ASN A 42 3.38 -11.94 4.60
CA ASN A 42 4.64 -12.21 3.89
C ASN A 42 4.91 -13.71 3.68
N THR A 43 4.01 -14.59 4.11
CA THR A 43 4.17 -16.05 4.01
C THR A 43 3.30 -16.63 2.91
N LEU A 44 3.78 -17.71 2.26
CA LEU A 44 3.00 -18.42 1.23
C LEU A 44 1.64 -18.89 1.77
N ALA A 45 1.58 -19.34 3.03
CA ALA A 45 0.35 -19.77 3.66
C ALA A 45 -0.65 -18.61 3.90
N GLY A 46 -0.16 -17.39 4.16
CA GLY A 46 -1.01 -16.21 4.28
C GLY A 46 -1.47 -15.67 2.92
N ILE A 47 -0.63 -15.81 1.89
CA ILE A 47 -0.94 -15.39 0.52
C ILE A 47 -2.06 -16.25 -0.08
N ASN A 48 -2.03 -17.56 0.15
CA ASN A 48 -2.99 -18.51 -0.43
C ASN A 48 -4.27 -18.67 0.40
N ARG A 49 -4.57 -17.73 1.30
CA ARG A 49 -5.80 -17.81 2.12
C ARG A 49 -7.03 -17.55 1.25
N PRO A 50 -8.12 -18.33 1.43
CA PRO A 50 -9.35 -18.11 0.69
C PRO A 50 -9.93 -16.73 1.04
N PRO A 51 -10.32 -15.93 0.02
CA PRO A 51 -10.94 -14.63 0.25
C PRO A 51 -12.41 -14.76 0.66
N ASN A 52 -12.87 -13.86 1.52
CA ASN A 52 -14.29 -13.60 1.71
C ASN A 52 -14.78 -12.66 0.59
N VAL A 53 -15.47 -13.24 -0.38
CA VAL A 53 -15.96 -12.54 -1.58
C VAL A 53 -17.02 -11.49 -1.28
N ASP A 54 -17.77 -11.63 -0.18
CA ASP A 54 -18.81 -10.66 0.20
C ASP A 54 -18.20 -9.29 0.54
N ASN A 55 -16.96 -9.29 1.02
CA ASN A 55 -16.25 -8.08 1.39
C ASN A 55 -15.69 -7.31 0.18
N TYR A 56 -15.79 -7.85 -1.04
CA TYR A 56 -15.46 -7.11 -2.27
C TYR A 56 -16.39 -5.92 -2.49
N ARG A 57 -17.61 -5.93 -1.92
CA ARG A 57 -18.57 -4.82 -2.00
C ARG A 57 -18.03 -3.49 -1.45
N PHE A 58 -17.00 -3.55 -0.60
CA PHE A 58 -16.38 -2.36 -0.01
C PHE A 58 -15.41 -1.65 -0.96
N GLY A 59 -15.03 -2.28 -2.08
CA GLY A 59 -14.15 -1.71 -3.10
C GLY A 59 -12.71 -1.48 -2.62
N LEU A 60 -11.91 -0.84 -3.48
CA LEU A 60 -10.57 -0.35 -3.18
C LEU A 60 -10.51 1.17 -3.30
N SER A 61 -10.10 1.83 -2.22
CA SER A 61 -9.82 3.26 -2.28
C SER A 61 -8.45 3.51 -2.92
N THR A 62 -8.45 3.95 -4.18
CA THR A 62 -7.23 4.24 -4.95
C THR A 62 -6.37 5.30 -4.26
N LEU A 63 -6.97 6.38 -3.73
CA LEU A 63 -6.27 7.42 -2.97
C LEU A 63 -5.51 6.85 -1.78
N HIS A 64 -6.18 6.01 -0.98
CA HIS A 64 -5.52 5.37 0.16
C HIS A 64 -4.44 4.39 -0.28
N CYS A 65 -4.60 3.70 -1.41
CA CYS A 65 -3.52 2.88 -1.96
C CYS A 65 -2.26 3.73 -2.21
N TRP A 66 -2.36 4.83 -2.95
CA TRP A 66 -1.22 5.71 -3.22
C TRP A 66 -0.50 6.16 -1.93
N ILE A 67 -1.25 6.66 -0.95
CA ILE A 67 -0.68 7.15 0.30
C ILE A 67 -0.05 6.01 1.11
N ARG A 68 -0.74 4.87 1.26
CA ARG A 68 -0.26 3.76 2.09
C ARG A 68 0.95 3.05 1.50
N PHE A 69 1.01 2.88 0.19
CA PHE A 69 2.20 2.35 -0.48
C PHE A 69 3.39 3.30 -0.31
N PHE A 70 3.18 4.62 -0.42
CA PHE A 70 4.24 5.60 -0.18
C PHE A 70 4.77 5.55 1.27
N GLU A 71 3.88 5.64 2.27
CA GLU A 71 4.24 5.54 3.69
C GLU A 71 4.99 4.24 4.00
N TYR A 72 4.54 3.15 3.37
CA TYR A 72 5.14 1.84 3.53
C TYR A 72 6.59 1.78 3.02
N LEU A 73 6.85 2.28 1.80
CA LEU A 73 8.20 2.30 1.24
C LEU A 73 9.13 3.24 2.00
N LEU A 74 8.63 4.40 2.47
CA LEU A 74 9.39 5.25 3.38
C LEU A 74 9.80 4.51 4.65
N HIS A 75 8.86 3.80 5.26
CA HIS A 75 9.08 3.02 6.47
C HIS A 75 10.07 1.86 6.28
N ILE A 76 10.12 1.25 5.10
CA ILE A 76 11.19 0.30 4.74
C ILE A 76 12.52 1.04 4.66
N GLY A 77 12.57 2.14 3.90
CA GLY A 77 13.76 2.98 3.72
C GLY A 77 14.39 3.40 5.06
N TYR A 78 13.58 3.86 6.01
CA TYR A 78 14.05 4.26 7.34
C TYR A 78 14.74 3.11 8.09
N ARG A 79 14.28 1.86 7.89
CA ARG A 79 14.74 0.68 8.63
C ARG A 79 15.74 -0.18 7.85
N LEU A 80 16.12 0.19 6.63
CA LEU A 80 17.17 -0.51 5.87
C LEU A 80 18.48 -0.72 6.64
N PRO A 81 18.96 0.20 7.50
CA PRO A 81 20.20 -0.03 8.25
C PRO A 81 20.11 -1.18 9.26
N ILE A 82 18.91 -1.45 9.80
CA ILE A 82 18.71 -2.46 10.86
C ILE A 82 18.00 -3.73 10.36
N LYS A 83 17.35 -3.66 9.19
CA LYS A 83 16.59 -4.75 8.55
C LYS A 83 15.68 -5.52 9.51
N SER A 84 14.96 -4.80 10.37
CA SER A 84 14.02 -5.40 11.32
C SER A 84 12.69 -4.66 11.32
N TRP A 85 11.59 -5.42 11.46
CA TRP A 85 10.25 -4.86 11.52
C TRP A 85 10.02 -4.06 12.81
N GLN A 86 10.41 -4.61 13.96
CA GLN A 86 10.18 -4.00 15.28
C GLN A 86 11.44 -3.35 15.83
N VAL A 87 11.36 -2.04 16.09
CA VAL A 87 12.45 -1.24 16.63
C VAL A 87 12.25 -1.05 18.13
N ARG A 88 12.62 -2.05 18.93
CA ARG A 88 12.43 -2.02 20.39
C ARG A 88 13.60 -1.39 21.14
N VAL A 89 14.80 -1.67 20.67
CA VAL A 89 16.08 -1.30 21.30
C VAL A 89 16.40 0.20 21.06
N PRO A 90 16.79 0.98 22.09
CA PRO A 90 17.05 2.42 21.96
C PRO A 90 18.10 2.78 20.90
N GLU A 91 19.17 1.99 20.80
CA GLU A 91 20.24 2.17 19.82
C GLU A 91 19.68 2.09 18.38
N ASN A 92 18.85 1.08 18.12
CA ASN A 92 18.18 0.94 16.82
C ASN A 92 17.19 2.08 16.54
N LYS A 93 16.54 2.63 17.57
CA LYS A 93 15.66 3.80 17.41
C LYS A 93 16.47 5.03 16.96
N ALA A 94 17.65 5.25 17.53
CA ALA A 94 18.53 6.34 17.15
C ALA A 94 19.02 6.20 15.70
N ILE A 95 19.38 4.99 15.26
CA ILE A 95 19.80 4.70 13.88
C ILE A 95 18.66 4.99 12.89
N VAL A 96 17.46 4.51 13.20
CA VAL A 96 16.27 4.73 12.34
C VAL A 96 15.90 6.20 12.28
N GLU A 97 15.94 6.92 13.39
CA GLU A 97 15.63 8.35 13.43
C GLU A 97 16.66 9.18 12.66
N ALA A 98 17.96 8.84 12.77
CA ALA A 98 19.01 9.48 11.99
C ALA A 98 18.81 9.26 10.48
N ASN A 99 18.51 8.02 10.07
CA ASN A 99 18.27 7.70 8.66
C ASN A 99 16.97 8.33 8.13
N LYS A 100 15.92 8.40 8.96
CA LYS A 100 14.68 9.13 8.66
C LYS A 100 14.96 10.61 8.40
N LYS A 101 15.75 11.27 9.25
CA LYS A 101 16.15 12.68 9.05
C LYS A 101 16.95 12.89 7.76
N ARG A 102 17.89 11.98 7.45
CA ARG A 102 18.63 12.00 6.18
C ARG A 102 17.67 11.94 4.98
N ILE A 103 16.79 10.94 4.96
CA ILE A 103 15.81 10.74 3.89
C ILE A 103 14.89 11.97 3.74
N GLN A 104 14.38 12.51 4.84
CA GLN A 104 13.54 13.72 4.83
C GLN A 104 14.28 14.93 4.24
N ALA A 105 15.55 15.12 4.61
CA ALA A 105 16.37 16.21 4.09
C ALA A 105 16.65 16.06 2.60
N GLU A 106 16.95 14.84 2.14
CA GLU A 106 17.21 14.57 0.72
C GLU A 106 15.96 14.73 -0.15
N PHE A 107 14.78 14.30 0.32
CA PHE A 107 13.52 14.56 -0.39
C PHE A 107 13.23 16.05 -0.53
N ARG A 108 13.50 16.83 0.51
CA ARG A 108 13.36 18.29 0.47
C ARG A 108 14.37 18.92 -0.50
N ALA A 109 15.60 18.43 -0.54
CA ALA A 109 16.66 19.00 -1.38
C ALA A 109 16.49 18.65 -2.87
N LYS A 110 16.18 17.39 -3.19
CA LYS A 110 16.15 16.88 -4.57
C LYS A 110 14.79 17.03 -5.25
N LEU A 111 13.70 16.92 -4.50
CA LEU A 111 12.33 16.93 -5.05
C LEU A 111 11.43 18.03 -4.45
N SER A 112 11.98 18.91 -3.59
CA SER A 112 11.21 19.94 -2.87
C SER A 112 10.02 19.37 -2.07
N LEU A 113 10.12 18.10 -1.66
CA LEU A 113 9.06 17.41 -0.92
C LEU A 113 9.29 17.47 0.59
N ILE A 114 8.24 17.79 1.32
CA ILE A 114 8.21 17.62 2.78
C ILE A 114 7.50 16.30 3.06
N VAL A 115 8.22 15.32 3.60
CA VAL A 115 7.69 13.97 3.84
C VAL A 115 7.66 13.66 5.34
N ASP A 116 6.64 12.92 5.75
CA ASP A 116 6.46 12.37 7.09
C ASP A 116 6.59 13.41 8.22
N LYS A 117 5.91 14.55 8.02
CA LYS A 117 5.71 15.60 9.02
C LYS A 117 4.21 15.77 9.32
N PRO A 118 3.81 15.89 10.59
CA PRO A 118 2.43 16.25 10.94
C PRO A 118 2.11 17.66 10.45
N LYS A 119 0.89 17.88 9.96
CA LYS A 119 0.36 19.21 9.64
C LYS A 119 -0.41 19.76 10.85
N PRO A 120 -0.40 21.07 11.12
CA PRO A 120 -1.25 21.68 12.15
C PRO A 120 -2.72 21.36 11.89
N GLY A 121 -3.45 20.94 12.93
CA GLY A 121 -4.86 20.51 12.82
C GLY A 121 -5.00 19.00 12.60
N TYR A 122 -4.91 18.56 11.35
CA TYR A 122 -5.06 17.14 10.99
C TYR A 122 -4.22 16.76 9.76
N GLY A 123 -3.83 15.49 9.70
CA GLY A 123 -3.14 14.90 8.58
C GLY A 123 -1.62 15.03 8.65
N SER A 124 -0.98 14.53 7.59
CA SER A 124 0.47 14.59 7.44
C SER A 124 0.84 15.18 6.08
N SER A 125 2.11 15.42 5.90
CA SER A 125 2.69 15.79 4.60
C SER A 125 2.73 14.62 3.60
N ASN A 126 2.32 13.41 4.02
CA ASN A 126 2.15 12.25 3.16
C ASN A 126 0.75 12.24 2.53
N ASP A 127 0.42 13.31 1.81
CA ASP A 127 -0.82 13.36 1.04
C ASP A 127 -0.66 12.71 -0.33
N GLY A 128 -1.78 12.62 -1.06
CA GLY A 128 -1.79 12.01 -2.40
C GLY A 128 -0.88 12.72 -3.40
N ASN A 129 -0.61 14.02 -3.23
CA ASN A 129 0.30 14.74 -4.12
C ASN A 129 1.75 14.31 -3.87
N THR A 130 2.17 14.27 -2.61
CA THR A 130 3.51 13.77 -2.23
C THR A 130 3.73 12.34 -2.71
N ALA A 131 2.74 11.45 -2.52
CA ALA A 131 2.81 10.07 -2.97
C ALA A 131 2.99 9.98 -4.50
N ARG A 132 2.22 10.73 -5.29
CA ARG A 132 2.34 10.72 -6.76
C ARG A 132 3.70 11.18 -7.23
N ILE A 133 4.25 12.26 -6.65
CA ILE A 133 5.58 12.76 -7.01
C ILE A 133 6.66 11.73 -6.70
N PHE A 134 6.57 11.03 -5.56
CA PHE A 134 7.48 9.95 -5.21
C PHE A 134 7.50 8.84 -6.27
N PHE A 135 6.33 8.36 -6.70
CA PHE A 135 6.23 7.26 -7.67
C PHE A 135 6.48 7.68 -9.12
N HIS A 136 6.33 8.97 -9.45
CA HIS A 136 6.67 9.50 -10.77
C HIS A 136 8.19 9.61 -11.00
N ASN A 137 8.98 9.59 -9.91
CA ASN A 137 10.44 9.71 -9.96
C ASN A 137 11.12 8.47 -9.33
N PRO A 138 10.93 7.27 -9.90
CA PRO A 138 11.35 6.02 -9.26
C PRO A 138 12.85 5.95 -9.00
N GLN A 139 13.68 6.43 -9.92
CA GLN A 139 15.14 6.48 -9.74
C GLN A 139 15.52 7.36 -8.56
N THR A 140 15.10 8.62 -8.54
CA THR A 140 15.41 9.57 -7.46
C THR A 140 14.89 9.07 -6.11
N SER A 141 13.68 8.50 -6.09
CA SER A 141 13.08 7.91 -4.89
C SER A 141 13.87 6.71 -4.38
N SER A 142 14.35 5.85 -5.28
CA SER A 142 15.25 4.73 -4.97
C SER A 142 16.56 5.24 -4.38
N ASP A 143 17.21 6.20 -5.03
CA ASP A 143 18.50 6.76 -4.58
C ASP A 143 18.40 7.38 -3.18
N ILE A 144 17.30 8.09 -2.89
CA ILE A 144 17.09 8.72 -1.58
C ILE A 144 16.81 7.66 -0.50
N THR A 145 15.86 6.77 -0.76
CA THR A 145 15.36 5.83 0.26
C THR A 145 16.22 4.60 0.44
N GLY A 146 16.99 4.21 -0.59
CA GLY A 146 17.68 2.92 -0.70
C GLY A 146 16.75 1.74 -1.02
N VAL A 147 15.47 1.99 -1.30
CA VAL A 147 14.53 0.95 -1.74
C VAL A 147 14.80 0.63 -3.21
N ASP A 148 14.67 -0.63 -3.58
CA ASP A 148 14.90 -1.11 -4.93
C ASP A 148 14.03 -0.37 -5.97
N ARG A 149 14.68 0.07 -7.04
CA ARG A 149 14.03 0.86 -8.10
C ARG A 149 12.96 0.06 -8.83
N GLU A 150 13.24 -1.19 -9.17
CA GLU A 150 12.30 -2.02 -9.93
C GLU A 150 11.01 -2.25 -9.13
N LEU A 151 11.13 -2.45 -7.81
CA LEU A 151 9.97 -2.53 -6.93
C LEU A 151 9.14 -1.24 -6.95
N ILE A 152 9.77 -0.06 -6.89
CA ILE A 152 9.07 1.24 -6.93
C ILE A 152 8.36 1.40 -8.28
N GLU A 153 8.99 1.03 -9.39
CA GLU A 153 8.43 1.10 -10.74
C GLU A 153 7.21 0.21 -10.90
N LYS A 154 7.31 -1.07 -10.49
CA LYS A 154 6.17 -1.99 -10.54
C LYS A 154 5.00 -1.49 -9.71
N ILE A 155 5.25 -0.97 -8.50
CA ILE A 155 4.21 -0.37 -7.66
C ILE A 155 3.59 0.86 -8.32
N ALA A 156 4.39 1.73 -8.94
CA ALA A 156 3.88 2.91 -9.65
C ALA A 156 2.94 2.51 -10.80
N ILE A 157 3.29 1.47 -11.57
CA ILE A 157 2.44 0.92 -12.64
C ILE A 157 1.15 0.37 -12.05
N ILE A 158 1.22 -0.45 -10.99
CA ILE A 158 0.04 -1.01 -10.32
C ILE A 158 -0.91 0.11 -9.89
N LEU A 159 -0.40 1.12 -9.19
CA LEU A 159 -1.21 2.24 -8.70
C LEU A 159 -1.79 3.08 -9.85
N GLY A 160 -1.04 3.25 -10.95
CA GLY A 160 -1.50 3.91 -12.17
C GLY A 160 -2.65 3.16 -12.84
N VAL A 161 -2.54 1.83 -12.97
CA VAL A 161 -3.59 0.97 -13.52
C VAL A 161 -4.85 1.03 -12.66
N LEU A 162 -4.72 0.91 -11.33
CA LEU A 162 -5.85 1.02 -10.40
C LEU A 162 -6.55 2.40 -10.48
N ALA A 163 -5.81 3.46 -10.77
CA ALA A 163 -6.34 4.82 -10.86
C ALA A 163 -6.76 5.24 -12.29
N SER A 164 -6.60 4.38 -13.29
CA SER A 164 -6.82 4.73 -14.69
C SER A 164 -8.29 4.96 -15.07
N GLY A 165 -9.21 4.31 -14.36
CA GLY A 165 -10.63 4.27 -14.74
C GLY A 165 -10.90 3.48 -16.02
N CYS A 166 -9.91 2.78 -16.57
CA CYS A 166 -10.04 1.97 -17.77
C CYS A 166 -10.31 0.50 -17.42
N ALA A 167 -10.81 -0.26 -18.40
CA ALA A 167 -10.87 -1.71 -18.28
C ALA A 167 -9.46 -2.29 -18.14
N ILE A 168 -9.29 -3.19 -17.18
CA ILE A 168 -7.99 -3.79 -16.83
C ILE A 168 -7.92 -5.20 -17.43
N ASP A 169 -6.81 -5.49 -18.12
CA ASP A 169 -6.45 -6.86 -18.50
C ASP A 169 -6.05 -7.63 -17.24
N MET A 170 -6.95 -8.49 -16.79
CA MET A 170 -6.86 -9.17 -15.49
C MET A 170 -5.68 -10.14 -15.42
N GLU A 171 -5.33 -10.79 -16.53
CA GLU A 171 -4.24 -11.78 -16.58
C GLU A 171 -2.90 -11.07 -16.42
N LYS A 172 -2.68 -10.01 -17.20
CA LYS A 172 -1.45 -9.21 -17.11
C LYS A 172 -1.32 -8.50 -15.77
N PHE A 173 -2.44 -7.98 -15.24
CA PHE A 173 -2.43 -7.30 -13.96
C PHE A 173 -2.13 -8.27 -12.80
N ALA A 174 -2.68 -9.49 -12.83
CA ALA A 174 -2.36 -10.52 -11.85
C ALA A 174 -0.87 -10.91 -11.89
N SER A 175 -0.32 -11.10 -13.08
CA SER A 175 1.12 -11.38 -13.28
C SER A 175 2.00 -10.25 -12.72
N LEU A 176 1.67 -8.99 -12.99
CA LEU A 176 2.39 -7.84 -12.45
C LEU A 176 2.36 -7.78 -10.91
N LEU A 177 1.20 -8.06 -10.30
CA LEU A 177 1.06 -8.12 -8.84
C LEU A 177 1.89 -9.25 -8.23
N GLU A 178 1.93 -10.40 -8.88
CA GLU A 178 2.74 -11.55 -8.45
C GLU A 178 4.24 -11.25 -8.53
N GLU A 179 4.71 -10.69 -9.63
CA GLU A 179 6.11 -10.27 -9.79
C GLU A 179 6.53 -9.27 -8.71
N ALA A 180 5.74 -8.21 -8.52
CA ALA A 180 6.02 -7.18 -7.51
C ALA A 180 6.07 -7.77 -6.09
N ARG A 181 5.17 -8.71 -5.79
CA ARG A 181 5.11 -9.41 -4.50
C ARG A 181 6.32 -10.31 -4.30
N ASN A 182 6.70 -11.09 -5.31
CA ASN A 182 7.84 -12.00 -5.23
C ASN A 182 9.14 -11.23 -5.06
N LEU A 183 9.32 -10.13 -5.81
CA LEU A 183 10.43 -9.21 -5.65
C LEU A 183 10.45 -8.61 -4.23
N TYR A 184 9.30 -8.17 -3.73
CA TYR A 184 9.17 -7.66 -2.36
C TYR A 184 9.60 -8.68 -1.31
N ILE A 185 9.07 -9.91 -1.37
CA ILE A 185 9.39 -10.97 -0.40
C ILE A 185 10.88 -11.29 -0.45
N HIS A 186 11.46 -11.36 -1.65
CA HIS A 186 12.88 -11.63 -1.82
C HIS A 186 13.77 -10.58 -1.12
N LEU A 187 13.47 -9.29 -1.31
CA LEU A 187 14.29 -8.18 -0.82
C LEU A 187 14.00 -7.79 0.64
N TYR A 188 12.72 -7.85 1.03
CA TYR A 188 12.20 -7.17 2.22
C TYR A 188 11.32 -8.06 3.11
N LYS A 189 11.42 -9.40 3.04
CA LYS A 189 10.66 -10.34 3.90
C LYS A 189 10.67 -10.00 5.40
N TRP A 190 11.72 -9.34 5.87
CA TRP A 190 11.92 -8.94 7.27
C TRP A 190 10.99 -7.81 7.73
N TYR A 191 10.29 -7.13 6.80
CA TYR A 191 9.32 -6.09 7.08
C TYR A 191 7.92 -6.55 6.65
N ASN A 192 6.95 -6.58 7.54
CA ASN A 192 5.62 -7.10 7.23
C ASN A 192 4.78 -6.10 6.42
N MET A 193 4.12 -6.61 5.38
CA MET A 193 3.22 -5.82 4.54
C MET A 193 1.98 -5.33 5.32
N PRO A 194 1.56 -4.06 5.17
CA PRO A 194 0.32 -3.57 5.75
C PRO A 194 -0.87 -4.05 4.93
N ASN A 195 -2.04 -4.11 5.57
CA ASN A 195 -3.28 -4.56 4.95
C ASN A 195 -3.58 -3.89 3.60
N THR A 196 -3.47 -2.56 3.49
CA THR A 196 -3.78 -1.84 2.24
C THR A 196 -2.84 -2.19 1.09
N VAL A 197 -1.61 -2.61 1.38
CA VAL A 197 -0.64 -3.06 0.35
C VAL A 197 -0.92 -4.52 -0.03
N HIS A 198 -1.36 -5.34 0.93
CA HIS A 198 -1.76 -6.72 0.68
C HIS A 198 -3.09 -6.83 -0.07
N ASN A 199 -4.05 -5.95 0.21
CA ASN A 199 -5.43 -6.05 -0.29
C ASN A 199 -5.51 -6.14 -1.84
N PRO A 200 -4.85 -5.27 -2.63
CA PRO A 200 -4.84 -5.42 -4.09
C PRO A 200 -4.26 -6.76 -4.57
N ALA A 201 -3.35 -7.35 -3.80
CA ALA A 201 -2.68 -8.61 -4.10
C ALA A 201 -3.38 -9.85 -3.49
N CYS A 202 -4.44 -9.63 -2.70
CA CYS A 202 -5.13 -10.65 -1.91
C CYS A 202 -6.18 -11.43 -2.73
N SER A 203 -6.72 -10.83 -3.81
CA SER A 203 -7.70 -11.50 -4.65
C SER A 203 -7.03 -12.17 -5.86
N PRO A 204 -7.31 -13.45 -6.14
CA PRO A 204 -6.95 -14.09 -7.40
C PRO A 204 -7.77 -13.56 -8.59
N THR A 205 -8.84 -12.78 -8.35
CA THR A 205 -9.70 -12.19 -9.37
C THR A 205 -10.01 -10.74 -9.03
N PRO A 206 -9.14 -9.79 -9.42
CA PRO A 206 -9.36 -8.36 -9.15
C PRO A 206 -10.56 -7.74 -9.91
N SER A 207 -11.33 -8.54 -10.67
CA SER A 207 -12.50 -8.13 -11.46
C SER A 207 -13.66 -7.57 -10.62
N TYR A 208 -13.64 -7.79 -9.30
CA TYR A 208 -14.66 -7.29 -8.39
C TYR A 208 -14.31 -5.95 -7.73
N TYR A 209 -13.08 -5.46 -7.88
CA TYR A 209 -12.69 -4.15 -7.36
C TYR A 209 -13.15 -2.98 -8.24
N PHE A 210 -13.64 -3.28 -9.45
CA PHE A 210 -13.84 -2.30 -10.53
C PHE A 210 -15.22 -2.39 -11.21
N LYS A 211 -16.22 -2.96 -10.53
CA LYS A 211 -17.62 -2.82 -10.98
C LYS A 211 -18.22 -1.53 -10.46
#